data_AF-A0A6A6SMB6-F1
#
_entry.id   AF-A0A6A6SMB6-F1
#
_cell.length_a   1.000
_cell.length_b   1.000
_cell.length_c   1.000
_cell.angle_alpha   90.00
_cell.angle_beta   90.00
_cell.angle_gamma   90.00
#
_symmetry.space_group_name_H-M   'P 1'
#
loop_
_entity.id
_entity.type
_entity.pdbx_description
1 polymer ?
#
loop_
_entity_poly.entity_id
_entity_poly.type
_entity_poly.pdbx_seq_one_letter_code
_entity_poly.pdbx_strand_id
1 'polypeptide(L)'
;MLLQPCVNPTPHVDSFCAQHLDQLARIEDTRFSGRLRNDQHNLQLPRRWLEICRKYHVHEKRSLCQPSLERSLVELRVIDVVDMSVDYAPASCEYVALSYCWGRGRNVVCTIANKGHLAKPRALEDVQLPATVEDAITVTKATGVRYLWIDALCNIQDDPIALDKQLRQMDLIYRHSVYTIIAAGGDHADFGLPGVRKNSRKVKSDAIVLDVITLIPTFPDSSGLGTKESIWRTRAWT
;
A
#
# COMPACT_ATOMS: atom_id res chain seq x y z
N MET A 1 2.22 -22.91 9.91
CA MET A 1 3.41 -22.57 9.11
C MET A 1 2.92 -22.23 7.71
N LEU A 2 3.07 -20.99 7.23
CA LEU A 2 2.48 -20.51 5.98
C LEU A 2 3.58 -20.41 4.93
N LEU A 3 3.43 -21.08 3.79
CA LEU A 3 4.42 -21.11 2.71
C LEU A 3 3.76 -20.69 1.38
N GLN A 4 4.34 -19.74 0.67
CA GLN A 4 3.89 -19.31 -0.67
C GLN A 4 4.83 -19.87 -1.75
N PRO A 5 4.35 -20.64 -2.74
CA PRO A 5 5.21 -21.18 -3.78
C PRO A 5 5.52 -20.14 -4.87
N CYS A 6 6.76 -20.16 -5.36
CA CYS A 6 7.26 -19.32 -6.45
C CYS A 6 7.46 -20.19 -7.69
N VAL A 7 6.74 -19.90 -8.78
CA VAL A 7 6.79 -20.68 -10.05
C VAL A 7 7.92 -20.22 -10.97
N ASN A 8 8.68 -19.18 -10.61
CA ASN A 8 9.88 -18.73 -11.32
C ASN A 8 10.94 -18.25 -10.29
N PRO A 9 12.25 -18.41 -10.58
CA PRO A 9 13.32 -17.92 -9.73
C PRO A 9 13.28 -16.39 -9.73
N THR A 10 12.48 -15.84 -8.82
CA THR A 10 12.52 -14.43 -8.47
C THR A 10 13.74 -14.29 -7.57
N PRO A 11 14.68 -13.37 -7.82
CA PRO A 11 15.87 -13.23 -6.98
C PRO A 11 15.44 -13.15 -5.51
N HIS A 12 15.99 -14.07 -4.70
CA HIS A 12 15.60 -14.27 -3.31
C HIS A 12 15.58 -12.93 -2.54
N VAL A 13 14.44 -12.59 -1.96
CA VAL A 13 14.37 -11.53 -0.94
C VAL A 13 15.25 -11.90 0.27
N ASP A 14 15.55 -13.19 0.46
CA ASP A 14 16.42 -13.69 1.52
C ASP A 14 17.91 -13.38 1.27
N SER A 15 18.31 -13.16 0.02
CA SER A 15 19.65 -12.62 -0.30
C SER A 15 19.82 -11.16 0.13
N PHE A 16 18.74 -10.50 0.57
CA PHE A 16 18.75 -9.11 1.01
C PHE A 16 18.66 -8.94 2.54
N CYS A 17 18.30 -9.95 3.34
CA CYS A 17 18.28 -9.83 4.82
C CYS A 17 19.32 -10.74 5.49
N ALA A 18 20.56 -10.26 5.58
CA ALA A 18 21.71 -10.95 6.18
C ALA A 18 21.68 -10.99 7.72
N GLN A 19 20.60 -11.50 8.33
CA GLN A 19 20.56 -11.74 9.79
C GLN A 19 20.10 -13.14 10.18
N HIS A 20 19.78 -14.03 9.23
CA HIS A 20 19.37 -15.43 9.51
C HIS A 20 20.10 -16.46 8.64
N LEU A 21 21.29 -16.12 8.12
CA LEU A 21 22.05 -16.97 7.19
C LEU A 21 22.57 -18.27 7.83
N ASP A 22 22.73 -18.34 9.15
CA ASP A 22 23.27 -19.53 9.82
C ASP A 22 22.33 -20.75 9.80
N GLN A 23 21.05 -20.58 9.47
CA GLN A 23 20.11 -21.70 9.33
C GLN A 23 19.91 -22.16 7.88
N LEU A 24 20.41 -21.42 6.88
CA LEU A 24 20.15 -21.69 5.45
C LEU A 24 21.25 -22.49 4.75
N ALA A 25 22.38 -22.73 5.41
CA ALA A 25 23.54 -23.43 4.84
C ALA A 25 23.33 -24.94 4.54
N ARG A 26 22.10 -25.46 4.61
CA ARG A 26 21.79 -26.90 4.48
C ARG A 26 20.64 -27.26 3.53
N ILE A 27 20.19 -26.37 2.65
CA ILE A 27 19.09 -26.70 1.74
C ILE A 27 19.61 -26.82 0.31
N GLU A 28 20.03 -28.04 -0.04
CA GLU A 28 20.24 -28.46 -1.43
C GLU A 28 18.87 -28.61 -2.11
N ASP A 29 18.68 -27.84 -3.19
CA ASP A 29 17.50 -27.82 -4.07
C ASP A 29 16.19 -27.18 -3.53
N THR A 30 16.02 -25.89 -3.81
CA THR A 30 14.87 -25.06 -3.42
C THR A 30 13.74 -25.00 -4.46
N ARG A 31 13.79 -25.78 -5.55
CA ARG A 31 12.85 -25.72 -6.67
C ARG A 31 11.38 -25.93 -6.30
N PHE A 32 11.12 -26.58 -5.15
CA PHE A 32 9.77 -26.80 -4.61
C PHE A 32 9.56 -26.19 -3.22
N SER A 33 10.45 -25.29 -2.79
CA SER A 33 10.33 -24.61 -1.50
C SER A 33 9.41 -23.39 -1.62
N GLY A 34 8.49 -23.23 -0.66
CA GLY A 34 7.70 -22.01 -0.51
C GLY A 34 8.42 -20.99 0.38
N ARG A 35 8.07 -19.72 0.25
CA ARG A 35 8.52 -18.68 1.18
C ARG A 35 7.69 -18.72 2.47
N LEU A 36 8.36 -18.86 3.62
CA LEU A 36 7.69 -18.72 4.92
C LEU A 36 7.14 -17.30 5.07
N ARG A 37 5.83 -17.18 5.28
CA ARG A 37 5.17 -15.91 5.55
C ARG A 37 4.89 -15.79 7.04
N ASN A 38 5.54 -14.81 7.64
CA ASN A 38 5.24 -14.39 9.00
C ASN A 38 3.82 -13.80 9.07
N ASP A 39 3.24 -13.84 10.26
CA ASP A 39 1.92 -13.23 10.54
C ASP A 39 1.94 -11.75 10.11
N GLN A 40 2.98 -11.03 10.52
CA GLN A 40 3.21 -9.64 10.15
C GLN A 40 4.13 -9.48 8.94
N HIS A 41 3.85 -8.45 8.14
CA HIS A 41 4.69 -8.01 7.05
C HIS A 41 5.95 -7.31 7.57
N ASN A 42 7.09 -7.58 6.93
CA ASN A 42 8.30 -6.81 7.15
C ASN A 42 8.18 -5.47 6.41
N LEU A 43 7.75 -4.42 7.10
CA LEU A 43 7.60 -3.07 6.52
C LEU A 43 8.94 -2.39 6.18
N GLN A 44 10.08 -2.94 6.65
CA GLN A 44 11.40 -2.47 6.23
C GLN A 44 11.74 -2.90 4.80
N LEU A 45 11.10 -3.96 4.29
CA LEU A 45 11.36 -4.44 2.94
C LEU A 45 10.88 -3.44 1.87
N PRO A 46 9.63 -2.92 1.89
CA PRO A 46 9.21 -1.84 1.00
C PRO A 46 10.09 -0.58 1.10
N ARG A 47 10.51 -0.21 2.32
CA ARG A 47 11.45 0.90 2.53
C ARG A 47 12.75 0.67 1.76
N ARG A 48 13.35 -0.51 1.91
CA ARG A 48 14.58 -0.87 1.21
C ARG A 48 14.41 -0.91 -0.30
N TRP A 49 13.28 -1.40 -0.81
CA TRP A 49 12.98 -1.34 -2.25
C TRP A 49 12.95 0.11 -2.74
N LEU A 50 12.30 1.01 -2.00
CA LEU A 50 12.28 2.43 -2.32
C LEU A 50 13.67 3.06 -2.27
N GLU A 51 14.50 2.72 -1.28
CA GLU A 51 15.89 3.17 -1.19
C GLU A 51 16.74 2.68 -2.37
N ILE A 52 16.56 1.42 -2.81
CA ILE A 52 17.21 0.86 -4.00
C ILE A 52 16.76 1.62 -5.25
N CYS A 53 15.45 1.85 -5.43
CA CYS A 53 14.93 2.64 -6.53
C CYS A 53 15.56 4.04 -6.54
N ARG A 54 15.55 4.74 -5.40
CA ARG A 54 16.16 6.07 -5.27
C ARG A 54 17.67 6.07 -5.53
N LYS A 55 18.38 5.02 -5.16
CA LYS A 55 19.85 4.93 -5.33
C LYS A 55 20.25 4.60 -6.77
N TYR A 56 19.55 3.68 -7.42
CA TYR A 56 19.98 3.12 -8.70
C TYR A 56 19.15 3.62 -9.89
N HIS A 57 18.02 4.30 -9.69
CA HIS A 57 17.26 4.93 -10.77
C HIS A 57 17.51 6.45 -10.89
N VAL A 58 18.67 6.95 -10.42
CA VAL A 58 19.15 8.33 -10.65
C VAL A 58 19.80 8.50 -12.04
N HIS A 59 19.34 7.75 -13.04
CA HIS A 59 19.93 7.77 -14.38
C HIS A 59 19.09 8.58 -15.36
N GLU A 60 19.71 9.67 -15.83
CA GLU A 60 19.37 10.53 -16.97
C GLU A 60 17.96 11.16 -16.99
N LYS A 61 17.86 12.31 -17.66
CA LYS A 61 16.71 13.24 -17.72
C LYS A 61 15.40 12.65 -18.32
N ARG A 62 15.28 11.33 -18.40
CA ARG A 62 14.18 10.56 -19.03
C ARG A 62 13.69 9.36 -18.18
N SER A 63 14.16 9.18 -16.95
CA SER A 63 13.68 8.08 -16.11
C SER A 63 12.22 8.31 -15.68
N LEU A 64 11.35 7.35 -15.99
CA LEU A 64 9.95 7.27 -15.52
C LEU A 64 9.85 7.20 -13.98
N CYS A 65 10.98 7.00 -13.29
CA CYS A 65 11.04 6.87 -11.83
C CYS A 65 11.30 8.18 -11.08
N GLN A 66 11.52 9.30 -11.79
CA GLN A 66 11.49 10.62 -11.15
C GLN A 66 10.07 11.18 -11.20
N PRO A 67 9.47 11.56 -10.04
CA PRO A 67 8.24 12.35 -10.05
C PRO A 67 8.50 13.61 -10.86
N SER A 68 7.78 13.81 -11.97
CA SER A 68 7.97 14.98 -12.84
C SER A 68 7.95 16.24 -11.98
N LEU A 69 9.01 17.06 -12.07
CA LEU A 69 9.15 18.29 -11.29
C LEU A 69 8.06 19.31 -11.64
N GLU A 70 7.54 19.26 -12.88
CA GLU A 70 6.34 19.98 -13.29
C GLU A 70 5.10 19.22 -12.83
N ARG A 71 4.73 19.41 -11.55
CA ARG A 71 3.46 18.94 -11.04
C ARG A 71 2.36 19.89 -11.50
N SER A 72 1.65 19.53 -12.55
CA SER A 72 0.43 20.21 -12.99
C SER A 72 -0.78 19.91 -12.07
N LEU A 73 -0.53 19.46 -10.84
CA LEU A 73 -1.57 19.19 -9.85
C LEU A 73 -1.97 20.50 -9.18
N VAL A 74 -3.27 20.78 -9.18
CA VAL A 74 -3.84 22.02 -8.65
C VAL A 74 -4.61 21.65 -7.39
N GLU A 75 -4.44 22.42 -6.32
CA GLU A 75 -5.20 22.25 -5.08
C GLU A 75 -5.10 20.84 -4.45
N LEU A 76 -3.99 20.12 -4.70
CA LEU A 76 -3.76 18.80 -4.09
C LEU A 76 -3.73 18.93 -2.57
N ARG A 77 -4.55 18.13 -1.90
CA ARG A 77 -4.50 17.95 -0.44
C ARG A 77 -3.93 16.58 -0.11
N VAL A 78 -3.25 16.49 1.02
CA VAL A 78 -2.61 15.25 1.49
C VAL A 78 -2.79 15.13 3.00
N ILE A 79 -2.75 13.90 3.47
CA ILE A 79 -2.63 13.59 4.89
C ILE A 79 -1.17 13.74 5.26
N ASP A 80 -0.86 14.58 6.24
CA ASP A 80 0.40 14.55 6.94
C ASP A 80 0.35 13.43 7.98
N VAL A 81 1.06 12.33 7.73
CA VAL A 81 0.98 11.17 8.63
C VAL A 81 1.69 11.45 9.96
N VAL A 82 2.58 12.43 10.03
CA VAL A 82 3.28 12.80 11.28
C VAL A 82 2.38 13.66 12.14
N ASP A 83 1.83 14.73 11.56
CA ASP A 83 0.95 15.66 12.27
C ASP A 83 -0.49 15.15 12.40
N MET A 84 -0.83 14.06 11.73
CA MET A 84 -2.17 13.46 11.72
C MET A 84 -3.25 14.50 11.34
N SER A 85 -3.01 15.22 10.24
CA SER A 85 -3.89 16.28 9.70
C SER A 85 -4.02 16.17 8.18
N VAL A 86 -4.99 16.88 7.60
CA VAL A 86 -5.23 16.92 6.15
C VAL A 86 -5.26 18.35 5.64
N ASP A 87 -4.21 18.72 4.90
CA ASP A 87 -4.04 20.08 4.38
C ASP A 87 -3.52 20.06 2.94
N TYR A 88 -3.39 21.22 2.32
CA TYR A 88 -2.77 21.38 1.01
C TYR A 88 -1.33 20.84 1.01
N ALA A 89 -1.01 20.11 -0.04
CA ALA A 89 0.30 19.54 -0.27
C ALA A 89 1.37 20.65 -0.31
N PRO A 90 2.44 20.56 0.50
CA PRO A 90 3.57 21.46 0.39
C PRO A 90 4.21 21.39 -1.01
N ALA A 91 4.86 22.48 -1.43
CA ALA A 91 5.58 22.52 -2.69
C ALA A 91 6.57 21.34 -2.80
N SER A 92 6.51 20.61 -3.91
CA SER A 92 7.37 19.45 -4.20
C SER A 92 7.34 18.30 -3.18
N CYS A 93 6.30 18.18 -2.35
CA CYS A 93 6.20 17.10 -1.35
C CYS A 93 6.09 15.69 -1.98
N GLU A 94 6.83 14.70 -1.51
CA GLU A 94 6.60 13.30 -1.92
C GLU A 94 5.42 12.71 -1.15
N TYR A 95 4.51 12.03 -1.84
CA TYR A 95 3.38 11.35 -1.22
C TYR A 95 3.16 9.93 -1.76
N VAL A 96 2.56 9.10 -0.94
CA VAL A 96 2.04 7.77 -1.30
C VAL A 96 0.56 7.93 -1.65
N ALA A 97 0.04 7.16 -2.60
CA ALA A 97 -1.41 7.09 -2.84
C ALA A 97 -1.99 5.79 -2.29
N LEU A 98 -3.24 5.81 -1.82
CA LEU A 98 -3.99 4.61 -1.46
C LEU A 98 -5.11 4.38 -2.48
N SER A 99 -5.14 3.19 -3.07
CA SER A 99 -6.26 2.69 -3.86
C SER A 99 -6.96 1.55 -3.11
N TYR A 100 -8.24 1.74 -2.79
CA TYR A 100 -9.02 0.82 -1.98
C TYR A 100 -10.53 0.96 -2.28
N CYS A 101 -11.33 -0.01 -1.81
CA CYS A 101 -12.78 0.10 -1.85
C CYS A 101 -13.33 0.76 -0.59
N TRP A 102 -14.21 1.74 -0.76
CA TRP A 102 -14.92 2.37 0.37
C TRP A 102 -15.98 1.44 0.97
N GLY A 103 -16.65 0.62 0.15
CA GLY A 103 -17.79 -0.19 0.57
C GLY A 103 -19.07 0.62 0.79
N ARG A 104 -20.09 0.00 1.41
CA ARG A 104 -21.40 0.63 1.68
C ARG A 104 -21.53 1.24 3.09
N GLY A 105 -20.44 1.28 3.85
CA GLY A 105 -20.42 1.73 5.25
C GLY A 105 -20.31 3.25 5.42
N ARG A 106 -20.30 3.69 6.68
CA ARG A 106 -19.99 5.09 7.04
C ARG A 106 -18.50 5.33 6.86
N ASN A 107 -18.14 6.01 5.79
CA ASN A 107 -16.76 6.41 5.52
C ASN A 107 -16.49 7.80 6.09
N VAL A 108 -15.33 7.99 6.69
CA VAL A 108 -14.85 9.33 7.05
C VAL A 108 -14.46 10.02 5.75
N VAL A 109 -15.12 11.14 5.46
CA VAL A 109 -14.87 11.93 4.26
C VAL A 109 -14.62 13.39 4.60
N CYS A 110 -13.83 14.06 3.76
CA CYS A 110 -13.65 15.50 3.86
C CYS A 110 -14.83 16.22 3.19
N THR A 111 -15.37 17.21 3.90
CA THR A 111 -16.46 18.08 3.47
C THR A 111 -16.10 19.54 3.63
N ILE A 112 -16.86 20.45 3.02
CA ILE A 112 -16.67 21.90 3.20
C ILE A 112 -16.72 22.26 4.69
N ALA A 113 -17.62 21.63 5.44
CA ALA A 113 -17.82 21.91 6.86
C ALA A 113 -16.66 21.42 7.74
N ASN A 114 -16.04 20.28 7.44
CA ASN A 114 -15.01 19.70 8.30
C ASN A 114 -13.56 19.96 7.82
N LYS A 115 -13.34 20.43 6.57
CA LYS A 115 -11.98 20.62 6.01
C LYS A 115 -11.07 21.48 6.88
N GLY A 116 -11.61 22.55 7.49
CA GLY A 116 -10.85 23.44 8.36
C GLY A 116 -10.50 22.81 9.72
N HIS A 117 -11.31 21.86 10.19
CA HIS A 117 -10.97 21.05 11.36
C HIS A 117 -9.91 20.00 11.01
N LEU A 118 -10.08 19.29 9.89
CA LEU A 118 -9.12 18.28 9.42
C LEU A 118 -7.72 18.84 9.18
N ALA A 119 -7.59 20.13 8.82
CA ALA A 119 -6.30 20.80 8.65
C ALA A 119 -5.55 21.07 9.97
N LYS A 120 -6.22 21.00 11.13
CA LYS A 120 -5.56 21.24 12.42
C LYS A 120 -4.63 20.07 12.77
N PRO A 121 -3.47 20.34 13.39
CA PRO A 121 -2.61 19.28 13.91
C PRO A 121 -3.41 18.33 14.81
N ARG A 122 -3.17 17.03 14.64
CA ARG A 122 -3.76 15.92 15.39
C ARG A 122 -5.26 15.72 15.19
N ALA A 123 -5.90 16.41 14.24
CA ALA A 123 -7.33 16.29 13.99
C ALA A 123 -7.78 14.86 13.63
N LEU A 124 -6.92 14.07 12.98
CA LEU A 124 -7.23 12.68 12.64
C LEU A 124 -7.09 11.71 13.83
N GLU A 125 -6.49 12.12 14.95
CA GLU A 125 -6.40 11.27 16.15
C GLU A 125 -7.74 11.14 16.88
N ASP A 126 -8.59 12.18 16.79
CA ASP A 126 -9.94 12.20 17.36
C ASP A 126 -10.98 11.54 16.45
N VAL A 127 -10.55 11.03 15.29
CA VAL A 127 -11.42 10.45 14.26
C VAL A 127 -11.23 8.94 14.25
N GLN A 128 -12.35 8.20 14.28
CA GLN A 128 -12.32 6.76 14.05
C GLN A 128 -12.09 6.48 12.57
N LEU A 129 -10.82 6.28 12.20
CA LEU A 129 -10.42 5.99 10.82
C LEU A 129 -10.73 4.53 10.47
N PRO A 130 -11.14 4.25 9.21
CA PRO A 130 -11.29 2.88 8.77
C PRO A 130 -9.97 2.11 8.82
N ALA A 131 -10.07 0.81 9.09
CA ALA A 131 -8.90 -0.03 9.29
C ALA A 131 -7.88 -0.02 8.13
N THR A 132 -8.35 0.06 6.88
CA THR A 132 -7.47 0.16 5.69
C THR A 132 -6.73 1.50 5.65
N VAL A 133 -7.35 2.58 6.12
CA VAL A 133 -6.73 3.91 6.19
C VAL A 133 -5.65 3.93 7.27
N GLU A 134 -5.93 3.40 8.46
CA GLU A 134 -4.94 3.28 9.54
C GLU A 134 -3.73 2.43 9.13
N ASP A 135 -3.99 1.30 8.48
CA ASP A 135 -2.93 0.42 7.96
C ASP A 135 -2.10 1.14 6.89
N ALA A 136 -2.72 1.92 6.00
CA ALA A 136 -2.01 2.70 4.98
C ALA A 136 -1.15 3.82 5.57
N ILE A 137 -1.63 4.51 6.61
CA ILE A 137 -0.84 5.49 7.39
C ILE A 137 0.38 4.79 8.01
N THR A 138 0.18 3.61 8.59
CA THR A 138 1.26 2.81 9.20
C THR A 138 2.32 2.42 8.18
N VAL A 139 1.91 1.92 7.01
CA VAL A 139 2.82 1.56 5.91
C VAL A 139 3.58 2.78 5.42
N THR A 140 2.91 3.91 5.24
CA THR A 140 3.52 5.17 4.77
C THR A 140 4.59 5.68 5.74
N LYS A 141 4.30 5.67 7.05
CA LYS A 141 5.29 5.97 8.10
C LYS A 141 6.51 5.05 8.02
N ALA A 142 6.27 3.75 7.85
CA ALA A 142 7.34 2.75 7.87
C ALA A 142 8.30 2.83 6.66
N THR A 143 7.82 3.30 5.50
CA THR A 143 8.66 3.55 4.32
C THR A 143 9.41 4.88 4.36
N GLY A 144 9.13 5.72 5.35
CA GLY A 144 9.78 7.02 5.52
C GLY A 144 9.22 8.13 4.61
N VAL A 145 8.02 7.95 4.05
CA VAL A 145 7.30 9.01 3.34
C VAL A 145 6.35 9.71 4.32
N ARG A 146 6.29 11.04 4.28
CA ARG A 146 5.49 11.85 5.22
C ARG A 146 4.03 12.03 4.78
N TYR A 147 3.76 12.04 3.49
CA TYR A 147 2.45 12.40 2.98
C TYR A 147 1.74 11.19 2.36
N LEU A 148 0.44 11.10 2.61
CA LEU A 148 -0.44 10.07 2.06
C LEU A 148 -1.65 10.75 1.42
N TRP A 149 -1.95 10.38 0.19
CA TRP A 149 -3.15 10.80 -0.51
C TRP A 149 -4.20 9.67 -0.45
N ILE A 150 -5.41 10.04 -0.05
CA ILE A 150 -6.60 9.16 0.01
C ILE A 150 -7.78 9.98 -0.50
N ASP A 151 -8.46 9.49 -1.53
CA ASP A 151 -9.61 10.16 -2.16
C ASP A 151 -10.65 10.66 -1.15
N ALA A 152 -11.08 9.82 -0.21
CA ALA A 152 -12.11 10.13 0.78
C ALA A 152 -11.77 11.35 1.64
N LEU A 153 -10.50 11.52 2.02
CA LEU A 153 -10.05 12.57 2.96
C LEU A 153 -9.41 13.77 2.26
N CYS A 154 -8.78 13.56 1.10
CA CYS A 154 -8.04 14.61 0.41
C CYS A 154 -8.97 15.42 -0.52
N ASN A 155 -10.02 14.81 -1.07
CA ASN A 155 -10.99 15.51 -1.89
C ASN A 155 -12.15 16.03 -1.05
N ILE A 156 -12.65 17.23 -1.36
CA ILE A 156 -13.85 17.79 -0.73
C ILE A 156 -15.07 17.17 -1.42
N GLN A 157 -15.72 16.21 -0.75
CA GLN A 157 -16.71 15.31 -1.38
C GLN A 157 -18.07 15.97 -1.65
N ASP A 158 -18.43 17.01 -0.87
CA ASP A 158 -19.69 17.73 -0.97
C ASP A 158 -19.58 19.06 -1.75
N ASP A 159 -18.44 19.31 -2.40
CA ASP A 159 -18.23 20.41 -3.34
C ASP A 159 -18.10 19.86 -4.77
N PRO A 160 -19.16 19.89 -5.58
CA PRO A 160 -19.14 19.31 -6.93
C PRO A 160 -18.08 19.93 -7.86
N ILE A 161 -17.77 21.22 -7.67
CA ILE A 161 -16.81 21.92 -8.52
C ILE A 161 -15.38 21.52 -8.14
N ALA A 162 -15.08 21.50 -6.85
CA ALA A 162 -13.77 21.05 -6.37
C ALA A 162 -13.54 19.56 -6.65
N LEU A 163 -14.58 18.74 -6.47
CA LEU A 163 -14.52 17.30 -6.72
C LEU A 163 -14.28 17.00 -8.21
N ASP A 164 -15.01 17.64 -9.14
CA ASP A 164 -14.81 17.47 -10.58
C ASP A 164 -13.37 17.80 -11.01
N LYS A 165 -12.79 18.89 -10.47
CA LYS A 165 -11.38 19.24 -10.72
C LYS A 165 -10.43 18.12 -10.27
N GLN A 166 -10.58 17.61 -9.06
CA GLN A 166 -9.73 16.53 -8.54
C GLN A 166 -9.90 15.24 -9.34
N LEU A 167 -11.13 14.90 -9.74
CA LEU A 167 -11.42 13.72 -10.57
C LEU A 167 -10.73 13.79 -11.94
N ARG A 168 -10.68 14.98 -12.57
CA ARG A 168 -9.95 15.20 -13.83
C ARG A 168 -8.43 15.09 -13.70
N GLN A 169 -7.90 15.12 -12.48
CA GLN A 169 -6.47 15.01 -12.20
C GLN A 169 -6.11 13.64 -11.61
N MET A 170 -7.04 12.68 -11.59
CA MET A 170 -6.82 11.42 -10.89
C MET A 170 -5.65 10.60 -11.44
N ASP A 171 -5.55 10.53 -12.77
CA ASP A 171 -4.42 9.90 -13.46
C ASP A 171 -3.09 10.53 -13.04
N LEU A 172 -3.03 11.86 -12.94
CA LEU A 172 -1.85 12.60 -12.51
C LEU A 172 -1.54 12.36 -11.02
N ILE A 173 -2.55 12.32 -10.15
CA ILE A 173 -2.37 12.07 -8.72
C ILE A 173 -1.72 10.71 -8.50
N TYR A 174 -2.21 9.65 -9.15
CA TYR A 174 -1.59 8.34 -9.04
C TYR A 174 -0.20 8.29 -9.67
N ARG A 175 -0.05 8.89 -10.87
CA ARG A 175 1.23 8.94 -11.60
C ARG A 175 2.34 9.66 -10.84
N HIS A 176 2.02 10.71 -10.08
CA HIS A 176 3.01 11.49 -9.34
C HIS A 176 3.25 10.99 -7.91
N SER A 177 2.52 9.98 -7.46
CA SER A 177 2.81 9.32 -6.18
C SER A 177 4.15 8.56 -6.24
N VAL A 178 4.86 8.46 -5.12
CA VAL A 178 6.11 7.69 -5.03
C VAL A 178 5.85 6.20 -5.30
N TYR A 179 4.74 5.71 -4.75
CA TYR A 179 4.15 4.42 -5.03
C TYR A 179 2.68 4.45 -4.61
N THR A 180 1.90 3.49 -5.09
CA THR A 180 0.50 3.32 -4.70
C THR A 180 0.35 2.05 -3.86
N ILE A 181 -0.28 2.18 -2.70
CA ILE A 181 -0.75 1.05 -1.89
C ILE A 181 -2.07 0.58 -2.50
N ILE A 182 -2.12 -0.69 -2.89
CA ILE A 182 -3.31 -1.31 -3.47
C ILE A 182 -3.91 -2.29 -2.45
N ALA A 183 -5.11 -1.96 -1.95
CA ALA A 183 -5.86 -2.79 -1.01
C ALA A 183 -6.81 -3.77 -1.74
N ALA A 184 -6.27 -4.56 -2.68
CA ALA A 184 -7.09 -5.40 -3.58
C ALA A 184 -7.84 -6.56 -2.91
N GLY A 185 -7.45 -6.95 -1.69
CA GLY A 185 -8.07 -8.05 -0.96
C GLY A 185 -9.37 -7.68 -0.23
N GLY A 186 -9.66 -6.39 -0.07
CA GLY A 186 -10.84 -5.90 0.64
C GLY A 186 -11.87 -5.29 -0.28
N ASP A 187 -13.14 -5.36 0.13
CA ASP A 187 -14.29 -4.78 -0.57
C ASP A 187 -14.88 -3.56 0.16
N HIS A 188 -14.30 -3.18 1.30
CA HIS A 188 -14.70 -2.03 2.10
C HIS A 188 -13.54 -1.41 2.90
N ALA A 189 -13.74 -0.20 3.41
CA ALA A 189 -12.71 0.59 4.09
C ALA A 189 -12.20 -0.04 5.39
N ASP A 190 -13.02 -0.84 6.08
CA ASP A 190 -12.63 -1.52 7.32
C ASP A 190 -11.94 -2.88 7.15
N PHE A 191 -11.62 -3.30 5.92
CA PHE A 191 -11.01 -4.62 5.69
C PHE A 191 -9.58 -4.70 6.26
N GLY A 192 -8.82 -3.61 6.13
CA GLY A 192 -7.42 -3.53 6.53
C GLY A 192 -6.45 -4.06 5.48
N LEU A 193 -5.16 -3.93 5.77
CA LEU A 193 -4.07 -4.52 4.99
C LEU A 193 -3.55 -5.78 5.73
N PRO A 194 -3.78 -7.00 5.22
CA PRO A 194 -3.44 -8.24 5.93
C PRO A 194 -1.95 -8.37 6.25
N GLY A 195 -1.62 -8.40 7.54
CA GLY A 195 -0.26 -8.48 8.08
C GLY A 195 0.37 -7.14 8.44
N VAL A 196 -0.32 -6.01 8.32
CA VAL A 196 0.18 -4.73 8.90
C VAL A 196 0.00 -4.75 10.42
N ARG A 197 -1.25 -4.88 10.89
CA ARG A 197 -1.56 -5.15 12.29
C ARG A 197 -1.31 -6.61 12.65
N LYS A 198 -1.00 -6.87 13.93
CA LYS A 198 -0.86 -8.22 14.47
C LYS A 198 -2.16 -9.00 14.28
N ASN A 199 -2.08 -10.26 13.87
CA ASN A 199 -3.24 -11.14 13.59
C ASN A 199 -4.22 -10.63 12.50
N SER A 200 -3.89 -9.60 11.71
CA SER A 200 -4.78 -9.14 10.62
C SER A 200 -4.71 -10.02 9.37
N ARG A 201 -3.71 -10.92 9.28
CA ARG A 201 -3.64 -11.94 8.25
C ARG A 201 -4.49 -13.16 8.63
N LYS A 202 -5.59 -13.38 7.92
CA LYS A 202 -6.50 -14.52 8.17
C LYS A 202 -6.32 -15.71 7.21
N VAL A 203 -5.46 -15.59 6.21
CA VAL A 203 -5.26 -16.64 5.20
C VAL A 203 -4.52 -17.82 5.82
N LYS A 204 -5.17 -19.00 5.82
CA LYS A 204 -4.56 -20.30 6.10
C LYS A 204 -4.39 -21.03 4.77
N SER A 205 -3.18 -21.48 4.48
CA SER A 205 -2.97 -22.43 3.38
C SER A 205 -3.36 -23.81 3.88
N ASP A 206 -4.14 -24.54 3.08
CA ASP A 206 -4.32 -25.97 3.29
C ASP A 206 -2.97 -26.67 3.11
N ALA A 207 -2.72 -27.73 3.86
CA ALA A 207 -1.51 -28.52 3.73
C ALA A 207 -1.86 -30.00 3.92
N ILE A 208 -1.35 -30.84 3.03
CA ILE A 208 -1.44 -32.28 3.15
C ILE A 208 -0.06 -32.78 3.58
N VAL A 209 0.00 -33.35 4.78
CA VAL A 209 1.22 -33.96 5.31
C VAL A 209 1.20 -35.45 4.96
N LEU A 210 2.13 -35.87 4.11
CA LEU A 210 2.52 -37.26 3.86
C LEU A 210 3.81 -37.54 4.65
N ASP A 211 4.09 -38.80 4.99
CA ASP A 211 5.16 -39.22 5.92
C ASP A 211 6.42 -38.33 5.95
N VAL A 212 7.01 -38.05 4.78
CA VAL A 212 8.21 -37.20 4.64
C VAL A 212 7.99 -35.96 3.76
N ILE A 213 6.78 -35.70 3.28
CA ILE A 213 6.48 -34.63 2.32
C ILE A 213 5.25 -33.83 2.78
N THR A 214 5.39 -32.51 2.89
CA THR A 214 4.23 -31.62 3.05
C THR A 214 3.88 -31.00 1.69
N LEU A 215 2.72 -31.35 1.17
CA LEU A 215 2.15 -30.74 -0.03
C LEU A 215 1.32 -29.52 0.37
N ILE A 216 1.57 -28.39 -0.28
CA ILE A 216 0.85 -27.14 -0.06
C ILE A 216 0.34 -26.71 -1.43
N PRO A 217 -0.96 -26.36 -1.57
CA PRO A 217 -1.49 -25.92 -2.84
C PRO A 217 -0.74 -24.66 -3.25
N THR A 218 -0.27 -24.67 -4.49
CA THR A 218 0.09 -23.43 -5.15
C THR A 218 -1.16 -22.59 -5.25
N PHE A 219 -1.19 -21.47 -4.53
CA PHE A 219 -2.18 -20.43 -4.82
C PHE A 219 -2.14 -20.17 -6.33
N PRO A 220 -3.28 -19.88 -6.97
CA PRO A 220 -3.24 -19.33 -8.32
C PRO A 220 -2.23 -18.17 -8.31
N ASP A 221 -1.50 -18.03 -9.41
CA ASP A 221 -0.54 -16.95 -9.58
C ASP A 221 -1.14 -15.62 -9.08
N SER A 222 -0.30 -14.70 -8.61
CA SER A 222 -0.65 -13.31 -8.33
C SER A 222 -1.59 -12.64 -9.35
N SER A 223 -1.78 -13.19 -10.56
CA SER A 223 -2.93 -12.91 -11.43
C SER A 223 -4.28 -12.85 -10.71
N GLY A 224 -4.45 -13.56 -9.59
CA GLY A 224 -5.53 -13.52 -8.59
C GLY A 224 -5.75 -12.17 -7.87
N LEU A 225 -4.66 -11.47 -7.57
CA LEU A 225 -4.67 -10.16 -6.93
C LEU A 225 -4.95 -9.10 -8.01
N GLY A 226 -6.12 -8.47 -7.96
CA GLY A 226 -6.57 -7.62 -9.05
C GLY A 226 -7.14 -8.41 -10.25
N THR A 227 -7.66 -9.63 -10.05
CA THR A 227 -8.51 -10.29 -11.07
C THR A 227 -9.80 -9.52 -11.30
N LYS A 228 -10.50 -9.87 -12.38
CA LYS A 228 -11.90 -9.50 -12.64
C LYS A 228 -12.84 -9.80 -11.46
N GLU A 229 -12.46 -10.74 -10.58
CA GLU A 229 -13.28 -11.18 -9.45
C GLU A 229 -13.14 -10.26 -8.23
N SER A 230 -12.04 -9.48 -8.14
CA SER A 230 -11.87 -8.53 -7.03
C SER A 230 -12.80 -7.33 -7.20
N ILE A 231 -13.54 -6.98 -6.14
CA ILE A 231 -14.41 -5.79 -6.11
C ILE A 231 -13.57 -4.53 -6.35
N TRP A 232 -12.34 -4.51 -5.80
CA TRP A 232 -11.35 -3.46 -6.04
C TRP A 232 -11.17 -3.12 -7.51
N ARG A 233 -10.93 -4.10 -8.38
CA ARG A 233 -10.72 -3.83 -9.81
C ARG A 233 -11.91 -3.17 -10.50
N THR A 234 -13.13 -3.44 -10.03
CA THR A 234 -14.36 -2.91 -10.64
C THR A 234 -14.74 -1.52 -10.15
N ARG A 235 -14.12 -1.02 -9.08
CA ARG A 235 -14.61 0.16 -8.34
C ARG A 235 -13.53 1.11 -7.84
N ALA A 236 -12.34 0.62 -7.58
CA ALA A 236 -11.25 1.43 -7.07
C ALA A 236 -10.48 2.05 -8.24
N TRP A 237 -9.92 3.23 -7.99
CA TRP A 237 -9.12 3.95 -8.95
C TRP A 237 -7.71 3.34 -9.03
N THR A 238 -7.33 2.86 -10.21
CA THR A 238 -5.95 2.53 -10.64
C THR A 238 -5.85 2.50 -12.14
#